data_AF-A0A1E3A5A2-F1
#
_entry.id   AF-A0A1E3A5A2-F1
#
_cell.length_a   1.000
_cell.length_b   1.000
_cell.length_c   1.000
_cell.angle_alpha   90.00
_cell.angle_beta   90.00
_cell.angle_gamma   90.00
#
_symmetry.space_group_name_H-M   'P 1'
#
loop_
_entity.id
_entity.type
_entity.pdbx_description
1 polymer ?
#
loop_
_entity_poly.entity_id
_entity_poly.type
_entity_poly.pdbx_seq_one_letter_code
_entity_poly.pdbx_strand_id
1 'polypeptide(L)'
;MIRIVPMKAEHIPDAVNLWKEQFVRYCYSNSFPDFTARGLPVINAYLKEQTEKENAIIIKRDSDIIGYLAWMYFDFHKERTAFLPTAAHAASSHDDIRIYEEMYYHAAQKWVDDKRFNHLWMTYSDNHPPKRKIV
;
A
#
# COMPACT_ATOMS: atom_id res chain seq x y z
N MET A 1 0.25 20.68 -3.38
CA MET A 1 1.62 20.26 -2.92
C MET A 1 1.51 18.85 -2.35
N ILE A 2 2.49 17.97 -2.60
CA ILE A 2 2.50 16.61 -2.04
C ILE A 2 3.18 16.60 -0.66
N ARG A 3 2.59 15.92 0.33
CA ARG A 3 3.13 15.78 1.69
C ARG A 3 2.93 14.37 2.22
N ILE A 4 3.95 13.78 2.82
CA ILE A 4 3.87 12.51 3.52
C ILE A 4 3.76 12.79 5.02
N VAL A 5 2.80 12.14 5.68
CA VAL A 5 2.59 12.28 7.13
C VAL A 5 2.27 10.91 7.75
N PRO A 6 2.53 10.72 9.05
CA PRO A 6 2.07 9.54 9.76
C PRO A 6 0.56 9.35 9.60
N MET A 7 0.14 8.10 9.39
CA MET A 7 -1.27 7.74 9.39
C MET A 7 -1.85 7.98 10.80
N LYS A 8 -3.15 8.28 10.86
CA LYS A 8 -3.92 8.45 12.09
C LYS A 8 -5.23 7.69 11.92
N ALA A 9 -5.92 7.41 13.03
CA ALA A 9 -7.18 6.68 13.01
C ALA A 9 -8.22 7.32 12.07
N GLU A 10 -8.28 8.66 12.00
CA GLU A 10 -9.17 9.42 11.11
C GLU A 10 -8.88 9.21 9.61
N HIS A 11 -7.66 8.77 9.25
CA HIS A 11 -7.25 8.54 7.86
C HIS A 11 -7.56 7.12 7.36
N ILE A 12 -7.88 6.18 8.27
CA ILE A 12 -8.11 4.77 7.92
C ILE A 12 -9.25 4.59 6.90
N PRO A 13 -10.41 5.27 7.01
CA PRO A 13 -11.49 5.13 6.05
C PRO A 13 -11.07 5.43 4.60
N ASP A 14 -10.27 6.47 4.39
CA ASP A 14 -9.77 6.86 3.06
C ASP A 14 -8.76 5.85 2.51
N ALA A 15 -7.84 5.38 3.35
CA ALA A 15 -6.88 4.33 2.97
C ALA A 15 -7.59 3.03 2.56
N VAL A 16 -8.64 2.64 3.31
CA VAL A 16 -9.46 1.48 2.97
C VAL A 16 -10.20 1.67 1.63
N ASN A 17 -10.63 2.89 1.30
CA ASN A 17 -11.25 3.15 0.01
C ASN A 17 -10.23 3.07 -1.14
N LEU A 18 -9.01 3.62 -0.97
CA LEU A 18 -7.93 3.45 -1.94
C LEU A 18 -7.60 1.97 -2.19
N TRP A 19 -7.54 1.17 -1.11
CA TRP A 19 -7.37 -0.28 -1.22
C TRP A 19 -8.48 -0.94 -2.04
N LYS A 20 -9.76 -0.61 -1.77
CA LYS A 20 -10.90 -1.16 -2.52
C LYS A 20 -10.79 -0.83 -4.00
N GLU A 21 -10.50 0.43 -4.33
CA GLU A 21 -10.37 0.87 -5.72
C GLU A 21 -9.24 0.12 -6.44
N GLN A 22 -8.10 -0.05 -5.79
CA GLN A 22 -6.97 -0.82 -6.31
C GLN A 22 -7.34 -2.31 -6.47
N PHE A 23 -7.97 -2.91 -5.46
CA PHE A 23 -8.43 -4.30 -5.49
C PHE A 23 -9.42 -4.53 -6.63
N VAL A 24 -10.39 -3.63 -6.81
CA VAL A 24 -11.33 -3.71 -7.94
C VAL A 24 -10.59 -3.59 -9.26
N ARG A 25 -9.63 -2.66 -9.38
CA ARG A 25 -8.87 -2.47 -10.62
C ARG A 25 -8.12 -3.73 -11.07
N TYR A 26 -7.45 -4.42 -10.16
CA TYR A 26 -6.54 -5.52 -10.50
C TYR A 26 -7.10 -6.93 -10.25
N CYS A 27 -8.11 -7.07 -9.39
CA CYS A 27 -8.67 -8.37 -9.03
C CYS A 27 -10.12 -8.55 -9.50
N TYR A 28 -10.81 -7.49 -9.92
CA TYR A 28 -12.17 -7.65 -10.42
C TYR A 28 -12.15 -8.28 -11.82
N SER A 29 -12.29 -9.60 -11.83
CA SER A 29 -12.74 -10.36 -12.99
C SER A 29 -13.79 -11.35 -12.52
N ASN A 30 -14.66 -11.79 -13.44
CA ASN A 30 -15.65 -12.84 -13.15
C ASN A 30 -15.00 -14.18 -12.70
N SER A 31 -13.68 -14.30 -12.76
CA SER A 31 -12.90 -15.48 -12.37
C SER A 31 -12.36 -15.42 -10.94
N PHE A 32 -12.42 -14.26 -10.27
CA PHE A 32 -11.97 -14.12 -8.89
C PHE A 32 -13.17 -13.91 -7.94
N PRO A 33 -13.23 -14.63 -6.81
CA PRO A 33 -14.23 -14.37 -5.79
C PRO A 33 -14.17 -12.93 -5.29
N ASP A 34 -15.32 -12.34 -4.98
CA ASP A 34 -15.36 -11.06 -4.29
C ASP A 34 -14.85 -11.24 -2.85
N PHE A 35 -13.61 -10.84 -2.62
CA PHE A 35 -12.99 -10.86 -1.30
C PHE A 35 -13.26 -9.59 -0.50
N THR A 36 -13.96 -8.58 -1.03
CA THR A 36 -14.14 -7.30 -0.35
C THR A 36 -14.89 -7.45 0.97
N ALA A 37 -15.99 -8.21 1.01
CA ALA A 37 -16.81 -8.40 2.20
C ALA A 37 -16.03 -8.98 3.40
N ARG A 38 -15.12 -9.95 3.15
CA ARG A 38 -14.28 -10.55 4.19
C ARG A 38 -12.94 -9.84 4.37
N GLY A 39 -12.42 -9.20 3.33
CA GLY A 39 -11.17 -8.45 3.36
C GLY A 39 -11.30 -7.14 4.11
N LEU A 40 -12.48 -6.52 4.10
CA LEU A 40 -12.73 -5.23 4.75
C LEU A 40 -12.42 -5.21 6.26
N PRO A 41 -12.93 -6.15 7.08
CA PRO A 41 -12.54 -6.23 8.49
C PRO A 41 -11.04 -6.45 8.68
N VAL A 42 -10.41 -7.26 7.82
CA VAL A 42 -8.98 -7.60 7.90
C VAL A 42 -8.11 -6.38 7.62
N ILE A 43 -8.39 -5.64 6.54
CA ILE A 43 -7.60 -4.44 6.20
C ILE A 43 -7.79 -3.33 7.23
N ASN A 44 -9.00 -3.15 7.75
CA ASN A 44 -9.26 -2.18 8.82
C ASN A 44 -8.45 -2.52 10.08
N ALA A 45 -8.48 -3.79 10.50
CA ALA A 45 -7.72 -4.25 11.66
C ALA A 45 -6.21 -4.07 11.45
N TYR A 46 -5.71 -4.46 10.27
CA TYR A 46 -4.31 -4.32 9.91
C TYR A 46 -3.84 -2.86 9.93
N LEU A 47 -4.57 -1.95 9.27
CA LEU A 47 -4.22 -0.53 9.22
C LEU A 47 -4.29 0.11 10.61
N LYS A 48 -5.27 -0.26 11.43
CA LYS A 48 -5.35 0.20 12.82
C LYS A 48 -4.12 -0.23 13.61
N GLU A 49 -3.78 -1.51 13.56
CA GLU A 49 -2.60 -2.05 14.25
C GLU A 49 -1.30 -1.37 13.80
N GLN A 50 -1.09 -1.20 12.48
CA GLN A 50 0.13 -0.57 12.00
C GLN A 50 0.17 0.94 12.28
N THR A 51 -0.99 1.61 12.30
CA THR A 51 -1.08 3.01 12.73
C THR A 51 -0.67 3.17 14.20
N GLU A 52 -1.15 2.30 15.08
CA GLU A 52 -0.78 2.30 16.51
C GLU A 52 0.71 2.02 16.74
N LYS A 53 1.35 1.27 15.83
CA LYS A 53 2.79 0.98 15.84
C LYS A 53 3.65 2.02 15.13
N GLU A 54 3.06 3.11 14.64
CA GLU A 54 3.74 4.13 13.81
C GLU A 54 4.38 3.54 12.54
N ASN A 55 3.82 2.45 12.03
CA ASN A 55 4.25 1.74 10.83
C ASN A 55 3.29 1.96 9.66
N ALA A 56 2.68 3.14 9.60
CA ALA A 56 1.77 3.52 8.53
C ALA A 56 1.90 5.01 8.21
N ILE A 57 1.95 5.33 6.93
CA ILE A 57 2.00 6.67 6.38
C ILE A 57 0.88 6.87 5.36
N ILE A 58 0.54 8.13 5.16
CA ILE A 58 -0.30 8.57 4.04
C ILE A 58 0.42 9.65 3.27
N ILE A 59 0.04 9.78 2.00
CA ILE A 59 0.49 10.85 1.13
C ILE A 59 -0.71 11.69 0.73
N LYS A 60 -0.60 13.00 0.97
CA LYS A 60 -1.65 13.98 0.72
C LYS A 60 -1.28 14.87 -0.45
N ARG A 61 -2.27 15.22 -1.27
CA ARG A 61 -2.24 16.35 -2.19
C ARG A 61 -3.28 17.34 -1.71
N ASP A 62 -2.81 18.46 -1.18
CA ASP A 62 -3.66 19.46 -0.53
C ASP A 62 -4.45 18.83 0.64
N SER A 63 -5.77 18.70 0.55
CA SER A 63 -6.59 18.00 1.57
C SER A 63 -6.70 16.49 1.35
N ASP A 64 -6.43 16.01 0.14
CA ASP A 64 -6.88 14.70 -0.30
C ASP A 64 -5.80 13.65 -0.07
N ILE A 65 -6.19 12.50 0.46
CA ILE A 65 -5.30 11.34 0.59
C ILE A 65 -5.25 10.65 -0.77
N ILE A 66 -4.06 10.69 -1.40
CA ILE A 66 -3.84 10.14 -2.74
C ILE A 66 -3.06 8.82 -2.70
N GLY A 67 -2.66 8.38 -1.52
CA GLY A 67 -2.00 7.10 -1.32
C GLY A 67 -1.78 6.78 0.15
N TYR A 68 -1.51 5.52 0.43
CA TYR A 68 -1.08 5.07 1.74
C TYR A 68 -0.07 3.94 1.63
N LEU A 69 0.72 3.79 2.68
CA LEU A 69 1.68 2.71 2.82
C LEU A 69 1.77 2.31 4.29
N ALA A 70 1.54 1.04 4.58
CA ALA A 70 1.69 0.43 5.88
C ALA A 70 2.64 -0.76 5.77
N TRP A 71 3.31 -1.10 6.87
CA TRP A 71 4.23 -2.23 6.88
C TRP A 71 4.22 -2.91 8.24
N MET A 72 4.75 -4.12 8.26
CA MET A 72 5.03 -4.85 9.50
C MET A 72 6.49 -5.24 9.57
N TYR A 73 6.97 -5.44 10.80
CA TYR A 73 8.29 -5.99 11.04
C TYR A 73 8.20 -7.46 11.39
N PHE A 74 9.00 -8.27 10.73
CA PHE A 74 9.25 -9.66 11.11
C PHE A 74 10.66 -10.06 10.67
N ASP A 75 11.13 -11.22 11.13
CA ASP A 75 12.43 -11.74 10.73
C ASP A 75 12.23 -12.81 9.65
N PHE A 76 12.78 -12.58 8.46
CA PHE A 76 12.74 -13.50 7.33
C PHE A 76 14.12 -14.10 7.14
N HIS A 77 14.26 -15.43 7.24
CA HIS A 77 15.57 -16.10 7.20
C HIS A 77 16.63 -15.51 8.15
N LYS A 78 16.20 -15.10 9.37
CA LYS A 78 17.04 -14.43 10.39
C LYS A 78 17.45 -13.00 10.02
N GLU A 79 16.89 -12.43 8.97
CA GLU A 79 17.10 -11.03 8.59
C GLU A 79 15.94 -10.17 9.08
N ARG A 80 16.29 -9.08 9.76
CA ARG A 80 15.36 -8.07 10.24
C ARG A 80 14.69 -7.39 9.04
N THR A 81 13.40 -7.66 8.82
CA THR A 81 12.72 -7.33 7.57
C THR A 81 11.57 -6.35 7.77
N ALA A 82 11.43 -5.39 6.86
CA ALA A 82 10.22 -4.60 6.67
C ALA A 82 9.39 -5.25 5.56
N PHE A 83 8.11 -5.53 5.84
CA PHE A 83 7.23 -6.22 4.89
C PHE A 83 5.92 -5.49 4.65
N LEU A 84 5.55 -5.43 3.38
CA LEU A 84 4.36 -4.80 2.87
C LEU A 84 3.56 -5.82 2.05
N PRO A 85 2.50 -6.42 2.62
CA PRO A 85 1.60 -7.25 1.81
C PRO A 85 0.87 -6.39 0.78
N THR A 86 0.27 -7.02 -0.23
CA THR A 86 -0.38 -6.31 -1.35
C THR A 86 -1.48 -5.34 -0.89
N ALA A 87 -2.16 -5.66 0.21
CA ALA A 87 -3.20 -4.81 0.77
C ALA A 87 -2.66 -3.64 1.61
N ALA A 88 -1.36 -3.59 1.89
CA ALA A 88 -0.77 -2.58 2.77
C ALA A 88 -0.37 -1.28 2.05
N HIS A 89 -0.59 -1.17 0.75
CA HIS A 89 -0.31 0.06 0.03
C HIS A 89 -1.23 0.21 -1.18
N ALA A 90 -1.64 1.45 -1.46
CA ALA A 90 -2.39 1.81 -2.65
C ALA A 90 -2.12 3.27 -3.02
N ALA A 91 -2.31 3.61 -4.29
CA ALA A 91 -2.20 4.97 -4.83
C ALA A 91 -3.38 5.27 -5.77
N SER A 92 -3.68 6.56 -5.93
CA SER A 92 -4.71 7.03 -6.87
C SER A 92 -4.18 7.13 -8.32
N SER A 93 -5.00 6.68 -9.27
CA SER A 93 -4.62 6.32 -10.65
C SER A 93 -3.86 7.35 -11.48
N HIS A 94 -4.02 8.65 -11.17
CA HIS A 94 -3.52 9.70 -12.06
C HIS A 94 -2.00 9.87 -12.03
N ASP A 95 -1.32 9.41 -10.97
CA ASP A 95 0.13 9.57 -10.79
C ASP A 95 0.78 8.37 -10.08
N ASP A 96 0.20 7.17 -10.23
CA ASP A 96 0.50 5.96 -9.42
C ASP A 96 2.00 5.75 -9.16
N ILE A 97 2.84 5.77 -10.20
CA ILE A 97 4.28 5.48 -10.06
C ILE A 97 4.99 6.51 -9.16
N ARG A 98 4.77 7.81 -9.39
CA ARG A 98 5.42 8.86 -8.59
C ARG A 98 4.95 8.85 -7.15
N ILE A 99 3.67 8.57 -6.94
CA ILE A 99 3.09 8.43 -5.59
C ILE A 99 3.77 7.27 -4.85
N TYR A 100 3.96 6.14 -5.51
CA TYR A 100 4.69 5.01 -4.93
C TYR A 100 6.14 5.34 -4.65
N GLU A 101 6.88 5.92 -5.60
CA GLU A 101 8.28 6.29 -5.42
C GLU A 101 8.49 7.16 -4.16
N GLU A 102 7.67 8.20 -4.00
CA GLU A 102 7.72 9.10 -2.83
C GLU A 102 7.42 8.35 -1.52
N MET A 103 6.36 7.52 -1.49
CA MET A 103 6.01 6.76 -0.29
C MET A 103 7.09 5.74 0.10
N TYR A 104 7.61 4.99 -0.87
CA TYR A 104 8.64 3.98 -0.63
C TYR A 104 9.98 4.62 -0.25
N TYR A 105 10.37 5.73 -0.88
CA TYR A 105 11.58 6.45 -0.51
C TYR A 105 11.52 6.94 0.94
N HIS A 106 10.38 7.53 1.33
CA HIS A 106 10.17 7.98 2.70
C HIS A 106 10.17 6.82 3.71
N ALA A 107 9.45 5.73 3.41
CA ALA A 107 9.37 4.58 4.29
C ALA A 107 10.72 3.83 4.42
N ALA A 108 11.49 3.73 3.33
CA ALA A 108 12.80 3.10 3.32
C ALA A 108 13.79 3.78 4.28
N GLN A 109 13.74 5.11 4.39
CA GLN A 109 14.57 5.82 5.38
C GLN A 109 14.23 5.36 6.80
N LYS A 110 12.95 5.30 7.17
CA LYS A 110 12.51 4.80 8.48
C LYS A 110 12.94 3.35 8.71
N TRP A 111 12.83 2.49 7.69
CA TRP A 111 13.25 1.10 7.82
C TRP A 111 14.76 0.98 8.08
N VAL A 112 15.57 1.78 7.39
CA VAL A 112 17.02 1.85 7.62
C VAL A 112 17.33 2.33 9.04
N ASP A 113 16.67 3.39 9.50
CA ASP A 113 16.84 3.92 10.86
C ASP A 113 16.46 2.88 11.92
N ASP A 114 15.42 2.08 11.65
CA ASP A 114 14.96 0.97 12.50
C ASP A 114 15.83 -0.30 12.37
N LYS A 115 16.93 -0.25 11.60
CA LYS A 115 17.87 -1.35 11.30
C LYS A 115 17.19 -2.55 10.62
N ARG A 116 16.27 -2.25 9.68
CA ARG A 116 15.62 -3.19 8.76
C ARG A 116 16.18 -2.96 7.36
N PHE A 117 17.18 -3.75 6.98
CA PHE A 117 17.85 -3.61 5.66
C PHE A 117 17.25 -4.51 4.58
N ASN A 118 16.52 -5.54 4.99
CA ASN A 118 15.74 -6.36 4.06
C ASN A 118 14.33 -5.75 3.91
N HIS A 119 13.94 -5.41 2.68
CA HIS A 119 12.64 -4.82 2.36
C HIS A 119 11.90 -5.75 1.40
N LEU A 120 10.74 -6.24 1.82
CA LEU A 120 9.89 -7.12 1.03
C LEU A 120 8.55 -6.43 0.79
N TRP A 121 8.10 -6.38 -0.46
CA TRP A 121 6.77 -5.90 -0.77
C TRP A 121 6.11 -6.76 -1.85
N MET A 122 4.79 -6.83 -1.79
CA MET A 122 3.96 -7.49 -2.79
C MET A 122 3.13 -6.44 -3.51
N THR A 123 2.95 -6.57 -4.82
CA THR A 123 2.11 -5.67 -5.62
C THR A 123 1.14 -6.48 -6.47
N TYR A 124 0.01 -5.88 -6.84
CA TYR A 124 -0.76 -6.39 -7.96
C TYR A 124 0.00 -6.12 -9.26
N SER A 125 -0.10 -7.06 -10.20
CA SER A 125 0.40 -6.91 -11.56
C SER A 125 -0.61 -7.50 -12.52
N ASP A 126 -1.19 -6.69 -13.40
CA ASP A 126 -1.91 -7.21 -14.55
C ASP A 126 -0.91 -7.47 -15.68
N ASN A 127 -0.76 -8.74 -16.07
CA ASN A 127 -0.15 -9.10 -17.33
C ASN A 127 -1.11 -8.68 -18.46
N HIS A 128 -1.19 -7.39 -18.78
CA HIS A 128 -1.66 -7.04 -20.11
C HIS A 128 -0.68 -7.67 -21.11
N PRO A 129 -1.09 -8.61 -21.98
CA PRO A 129 -0.24 -8.99 -23.08
C PRO A 129 0.13 -7.69 -23.81
N PRO A 130 1.41 -7.48 -24.16
CA PRO A 130 1.81 -6.27 -24.88
C PRO A 130 0.85 -6.14 -26.06
N LYS A 131 0.19 -4.98 -26.19
CA LYS A 131 -0.67 -4.68 -27.34
C LYS A 131 0.14 -5.05 -28.57
N ARG A 132 -0.17 -6.18 -29.20
CA ARG A 132 0.42 -6.54 -30.48
C ARG A 132 0.10 -5.34 -31.36
N LYS A 133 1.12 -4.58 -31.75
CA LYS A 133 1.00 -3.74 -32.93
C LYS A 133 0.66 -4.72 -34.04
N ILE A 134 -0.61 -4.74 -34.43
CA ILE A 134 -1.02 -5.33 -35.69
C ILE A 134 -0.35 -4.41 -36.72
N VAL A 135 0.77 -4.89 -37.26
CA VAL A 135 1.40 -4.34 -38.45
C VAL A 135 0.64 -4.90 -39.65
#